data_AF-A0A0W0WC10-F1
#
_entry.id   AF-A0A0W0WC10-F1
#
_cell.length_a   1.000
_cell.length_b   1.000
_cell.length_c   1.000
_cell.angle_alpha   90.00
_cell.angle_beta   90.00
_cell.angle_gamma   90.00
#
_symmetry.space_group_name_H-M   'P 1'
#
loop_
_entity.id
_entity.type
_entity.pdbx_description
1 polymer ?
#
loop_
_entity_poly.entity_id
_entity_poly.type
_entity_poly.pdbx_seq_one_letter_code
_entity_poly.pdbx_strand_id
1 'polypeptide(L)'
;MADLDVKKDLEAESTVEKKRVYNYYIRSLNDSGGLPSTNNFNDFEANRVKGVDGFAKIKAPGGGTIAEKLKATDPREAPLAKVKIETALEESDPYKAARKTFNTNLANLNTLLRSGKYTLCDAASYLLEAKNTAVSAIKAQQKQEKDNLDNLFQDDAFRNEMKMSLSCSDAQLNSIKTEMMSELAKSQNEELKKFEKSLQDNSNTLFKRAEQEWYRISFLGQRRGVSDKVKKEIDALHSNANQHGENLSIETGNKGSARLKNVNPKDLQTHITLTGKTLQAGEDGSLNTQFGRWFQTDADVYETITSMAEEMKARGCESITIRVNNSTDPKLAEEIGRKAYESAILAGFDPKKITILVNGDPKYKHDDKGKPEKTDLFKEYPQRLKFAQEKAIKIAANRDVALKDPANQANLKNELQKLRQEQEAAEQAAPANPQVP
;
A
#
# COMPACT_ATOMS: atom_id res chain seq x y z
N MET A 1 6.52 -34.01 24.70
CA MET A 1 7.43 -33.12 25.46
C MET A 1 8.14 -32.14 24.56
N ALA A 2 8.72 -32.54 23.41
CA ALA A 2 9.30 -31.60 22.42
C ALA A 2 8.32 -30.50 21.95
N ASP A 3 7.02 -30.80 21.81
CA ASP A 3 5.98 -29.80 21.46
C ASP A 3 5.73 -28.72 22.52
N LEU A 4 6.07 -28.96 23.78
CA LEU A 4 5.88 -28.03 24.89
C LEU A 4 7.07 -27.05 25.04
N ASP A 5 8.30 -27.50 24.75
CA ASP A 5 9.49 -26.64 24.79
C ASP A 5 9.53 -25.67 23.59
N VAL A 6 9.16 -26.12 22.39
CA VAL A 6 9.05 -25.26 21.20
C VAL A 6 8.06 -24.10 21.41
N LYS A 7 6.95 -24.34 22.13
CA LYS A 7 5.99 -23.27 22.49
C LYS A 7 6.60 -22.22 23.42
N LYS A 8 7.38 -22.66 24.42
CA LYS A 8 7.98 -21.78 25.42
C LYS A 8 9.08 -20.90 24.81
N ASP A 9 9.89 -21.46 23.92
CA ASP A 9 10.95 -20.74 23.22
C ASP A 9 10.40 -19.76 22.17
N LEU A 10 9.32 -20.13 21.47
CA LEU A 10 8.64 -19.25 20.50
C LEU A 10 7.76 -18.16 21.18
N GLU A 11 7.48 -18.26 22.48
CA GLU A 11 6.71 -17.28 23.26
C GLU A 11 7.59 -16.25 24.00
N ALA A 12 8.87 -16.56 24.26
CA ALA A 12 9.74 -15.76 25.12
C ALA A 12 10.23 -14.43 24.51
N GLU A 13 10.49 -14.35 23.20
CA GLU A 13 10.94 -13.10 22.58
C GLU A 13 10.38 -12.91 21.17
N SER A 14 9.87 -11.69 20.90
CA SER A 14 10.11 -10.95 19.66
C SER A 14 9.11 -9.78 19.50
N THR A 15 7.81 -9.97 19.72
CA THR A 15 6.83 -8.93 19.30
C THR A 15 6.64 -7.79 20.30
N VAL A 16 6.58 -8.07 21.61
CA VAL A 16 6.44 -7.03 22.65
C VAL A 16 7.69 -6.16 22.70
N GLU A 17 8.86 -6.76 22.58
CA GLU A 17 10.13 -6.04 22.54
C GLU A 17 10.29 -5.21 21.27
N LYS A 18 9.97 -5.76 20.08
CA LYS A 18 9.92 -5.00 18.82
C LYS A 18 8.99 -3.79 18.95
N LYS A 19 7.80 -3.95 19.54
CA LYS A 19 6.88 -2.84 19.80
C LYS A 19 7.47 -1.78 20.72
N ARG A 20 8.11 -2.18 21.82
CA ARG A 20 8.76 -1.26 22.76
C ARG A 20 9.87 -0.46 22.06
N VAL A 21 10.73 -1.14 21.32
CA VAL A 21 11.83 -0.54 20.56
C VAL A 21 11.30 0.38 19.46
N TYR A 22 10.32 -0.06 18.68
CA TYR A 22 9.69 0.75 17.64
C TYR A 22 9.10 2.04 18.21
N ASN A 23 8.32 1.94 19.30
CA ASN A 23 7.74 3.12 19.96
C ASN A 23 8.83 4.06 20.51
N TYR A 24 9.92 3.50 21.04
CA TYR A 24 11.06 4.30 21.52
C TYR A 24 11.80 5.00 20.37
N TYR A 25 11.80 4.48 19.15
CA TYR A 25 12.48 5.07 17.99
C TYR A 25 11.51 5.57 16.91
N ILE A 26 10.24 5.81 17.22
CA ILE A 26 9.20 6.20 16.24
C ILE A 26 9.57 7.48 15.46
N ARG A 27 10.37 8.38 16.05
CA ARG A 27 10.89 9.58 15.38
C ARG A 27 12.00 9.32 14.37
N SER A 28 12.51 8.09 14.32
CA SER A 28 13.52 7.62 13.38
C SER A 28 12.95 7.12 12.06
N LEU A 29 11.63 7.26 11.83
CA LEU A 29 11.00 6.93 10.55
C LEU A 29 11.72 7.67 9.42
N ASN A 30 12.22 6.89 8.46
CA ASN A 30 13.03 7.35 7.34
C ASN A 30 12.18 7.82 6.17
N ASP A 31 10.98 7.25 6.03
CA ASP A 31 10.10 7.53 4.90
C ASP A 31 9.22 8.75 5.21
N SER A 32 9.75 9.93 4.89
CA SER A 32 8.98 11.16 4.71
C SER A 32 8.40 11.26 3.29
N GLY A 33 8.41 10.15 2.54
CA GLY A 33 7.86 10.08 1.20
C GLY A 33 6.39 10.50 1.23
N GLY A 34 6.05 11.40 0.31
CA GLY A 34 4.67 11.78 0.09
C GLY A 34 3.80 10.59 -0.34
N LEU A 35 2.53 10.89 -0.59
CA LEU A 35 1.63 9.91 -1.20
C LEU A 35 2.18 9.44 -2.55
N PRO A 36 2.03 8.15 -2.91
CA PRO A 36 2.49 7.65 -4.22
C PRO A 36 1.83 8.38 -5.40
N SER A 37 0.59 8.82 -5.24
CA SER A 37 -0.10 9.75 -6.15
C SER A 37 -1.09 10.60 -5.37
N THR A 38 -1.30 11.84 -5.85
CA THR A 38 -2.29 12.80 -5.36
C THR A 38 -3.39 13.12 -6.39
N ASN A 39 -3.31 12.54 -7.59
CA ASN A 39 -4.13 12.94 -8.74
C ASN A 39 -5.25 11.96 -9.07
N ASN A 40 -5.46 10.92 -8.26
CA ASN A 40 -6.37 9.80 -8.59
C ASN A 40 -7.77 10.24 -9.04
N PHE A 41 -8.37 11.25 -8.39
CA PHE A 41 -9.71 11.74 -8.74
C PHE A 41 -9.67 12.61 -10.01
N ASN A 42 -8.63 13.41 -10.19
CA ASN A 42 -8.43 14.19 -11.43
C ASN A 42 -8.20 13.27 -12.63
N ASP A 43 -7.47 12.16 -12.44
CA ASP A 43 -7.27 11.14 -13.47
C ASP A 43 -8.60 10.47 -13.84
N PHE A 44 -9.46 10.16 -12.85
CA PHE A 44 -10.83 9.70 -13.11
C PHE A 44 -11.62 10.72 -13.92
N GLU A 45 -11.59 11.99 -13.51
CA GLU A 45 -12.31 13.07 -14.17
C GLU A 45 -11.85 13.31 -15.61
N ALA A 46 -10.56 13.21 -15.88
CA ALA A 46 -10.00 13.38 -17.22
C ALA A 46 -10.53 12.32 -18.20
N ASN A 47 -10.86 11.12 -17.70
CA ASN A 47 -11.33 9.99 -18.49
C ASN A 47 -12.86 9.80 -18.45
N ARG A 48 -13.59 10.63 -17.69
CA ARG A 48 -15.05 10.59 -17.61
C ARG A 48 -15.68 10.96 -18.95
N VAL A 49 -16.76 10.29 -19.34
CA VAL A 49 -17.60 10.68 -20.48
C VAL A 49 -18.36 11.96 -20.15
N LYS A 50 -18.03 13.07 -20.83
CA LYS A 50 -18.62 14.40 -20.57
C LYS A 50 -19.55 14.90 -21.69
N GLY A 51 -19.66 14.14 -22.77
CA GLY A 51 -20.36 14.59 -23.96
C GLY A 51 -20.27 13.58 -25.09
N VAL A 52 -20.62 14.04 -26.29
CA VAL A 52 -20.77 13.17 -27.48
C VAL A 52 -19.50 12.40 -27.86
N ASP A 53 -18.32 12.92 -27.51
CA ASP A 53 -17.03 12.26 -27.74
C ASP A 53 -16.87 10.94 -26.98
N GLY A 54 -17.52 10.80 -25.82
CA GLY A 54 -17.54 9.52 -25.11
C GLY A 54 -18.27 8.42 -25.87
N PHE A 55 -19.01 8.76 -26.92
CA PHE A 55 -19.78 7.84 -27.76
C PHE A 55 -19.16 7.67 -29.16
N ALA A 56 -17.90 8.03 -29.36
CA ALA A 56 -17.23 7.97 -30.67
C ALA A 56 -17.18 6.56 -31.30
N LYS A 57 -17.43 5.49 -30.54
CA LYS A 57 -17.49 4.12 -31.08
C LYS A 57 -18.84 3.75 -31.68
N ILE A 58 -19.90 4.50 -31.35
CA ILE A 58 -21.27 4.18 -31.75
C ILE A 58 -21.49 4.71 -33.17
N LYS A 59 -21.98 3.84 -34.06
CA LYS A 59 -22.19 4.16 -35.47
C LYS A 59 -23.60 4.67 -35.71
N ALA A 60 -23.71 5.71 -36.53
CA ALA A 60 -25.00 6.18 -37.03
C ALA A 60 -25.44 5.30 -38.23
N PRO A 61 -26.75 5.09 -38.46
CA PRO A 61 -27.24 4.28 -39.58
C PRO A 61 -26.80 4.76 -40.97
N GLY A 62 -26.65 6.08 -41.16
CA GLY A 62 -26.16 6.69 -42.40
C GLY A 62 -24.65 6.74 -42.56
N GLY A 63 -23.90 5.94 -41.77
CA GLY A 63 -22.44 5.99 -41.71
C GLY A 63 -21.89 7.12 -40.83
N GLY A 64 -20.60 7.05 -40.51
CA GLY A 64 -19.97 7.92 -39.50
C GLY A 64 -20.32 7.53 -38.06
N THR A 65 -19.72 8.21 -37.10
CA THR A 65 -19.98 8.02 -35.66
C THR A 65 -21.02 9.01 -35.15
N ILE A 66 -21.70 8.71 -34.05
CA ILE A 66 -22.61 9.66 -33.40
C ILE A 66 -21.86 10.95 -33.04
N ALA A 67 -20.64 10.83 -32.53
CA ALA A 67 -19.80 11.98 -32.20
C ALA A 67 -19.54 12.88 -33.42
N GLU A 68 -19.19 12.30 -34.56
CA GLU A 68 -18.99 13.04 -35.82
C GLU A 68 -20.27 13.74 -36.28
N LYS A 69 -21.39 13.03 -36.27
CA LYS A 69 -22.69 13.56 -36.74
C LYS A 69 -23.21 14.68 -35.85
N LEU A 70 -23.10 14.54 -34.53
CA LEU A 70 -23.58 15.54 -33.57
C LEU A 70 -22.64 16.75 -33.43
N LYS A 71 -21.39 16.65 -33.92
CA LYS A 71 -20.47 17.78 -34.03
C LYS A 71 -20.63 18.59 -35.31
N ALA A 72 -21.36 18.06 -36.29
CA ALA A 72 -21.63 18.79 -37.53
C ALA A 72 -22.51 20.02 -37.26
N THR A 73 -22.34 21.05 -38.08
CA THR A 73 -23.18 22.27 -38.04
C THR A 73 -24.50 22.12 -38.80
N ASP A 74 -24.56 21.14 -39.70
CA ASP A 74 -25.73 20.77 -40.49
C ASP A 74 -25.98 19.27 -40.28
N PRO A 75 -27.21 18.84 -39.94
CA PRO A 75 -28.42 19.65 -39.73
C PRO A 75 -28.35 20.52 -38.47
N ARG A 76 -29.14 21.61 -38.42
CA ARG A 76 -29.17 22.57 -37.29
C ARG A 76 -29.48 21.91 -35.95
N GLU A 77 -30.14 20.76 -36.00
CA GLU A 77 -30.50 19.90 -34.87
C GLU A 77 -29.28 19.22 -34.23
N ALA A 78 -28.18 19.00 -34.96
CA ALA A 78 -27.01 18.28 -34.45
C ALA A 78 -26.32 19.00 -33.28
N PRO A 79 -26.02 20.31 -33.37
CA PRO A 79 -25.52 21.08 -32.24
C PRO A 79 -26.49 21.12 -31.04
N LEU A 80 -27.80 21.14 -31.27
CA LEU A 80 -28.81 21.15 -30.20
C LEU A 80 -28.80 19.84 -29.42
N ALA A 81 -28.83 18.71 -30.14
CA ALA A 81 -28.75 17.38 -29.53
C ALA A 81 -27.43 17.18 -28.78
N LYS A 82 -26.30 17.66 -29.34
CA LYS A 82 -25.00 17.65 -28.67
C LYS A 82 -25.04 18.36 -27.33
N VAL A 83 -25.52 19.61 -27.28
CA VAL A 83 -25.58 20.41 -26.06
C VAL A 83 -26.46 19.75 -25.00
N LYS A 84 -27.60 19.16 -25.41
CA LYS A 84 -28.48 18.44 -24.47
C LYS A 84 -27.81 17.18 -23.89
N ILE A 85 -27.03 16.44 -24.68
CA ILE A 85 -26.24 15.30 -24.19
C ILE A 85 -25.16 15.77 -23.21
N GLU A 86 -24.43 16.83 -23.55
CA GLU A 86 -23.41 17.43 -22.66
C GLU A 86 -24.03 17.90 -21.33
N THR A 87 -25.22 18.51 -21.39
CA THR A 87 -25.98 18.93 -20.21
C THR A 87 -26.45 17.74 -19.36
N ALA A 88 -26.94 16.66 -19.98
CA ALA A 88 -27.36 15.45 -19.27
C ALA A 88 -26.19 14.79 -18.51
N LEU A 89 -24.97 14.98 -19.01
CA LEU A 89 -23.72 14.45 -18.46
C LEU A 89 -22.96 15.47 -17.59
N GLU A 90 -23.57 16.61 -17.26
CA GLU A 90 -22.91 17.62 -16.44
C GLU A 90 -22.69 17.12 -14.99
N GLU A 91 -21.61 17.59 -14.38
CA GLU A 91 -21.32 17.33 -12.97
C GLU A 91 -22.37 17.98 -12.06
N SER A 92 -22.93 17.19 -11.15
CA SER A 92 -23.77 17.71 -10.07
C SER A 92 -22.94 18.49 -9.04
N ASP A 93 -23.56 19.46 -8.35
CA ASP A 93 -22.87 20.22 -7.29
C ASP A 93 -22.36 19.33 -6.14
N PRO A 94 -23.11 18.30 -5.67
CA PRO A 94 -22.59 17.36 -4.69
C PRO A 94 -21.32 16.63 -5.18
N TYR A 95 -21.25 16.28 -6.46
CA TYR A 95 -20.08 15.65 -7.05
C TYR A 95 -18.88 16.60 -7.14
N LYS A 96 -19.11 17.84 -7.61
CA LYS A 96 -18.08 18.91 -7.64
C LYS A 96 -17.49 19.14 -6.24
N ALA A 97 -18.36 19.24 -5.22
CA ALA A 97 -17.95 19.42 -3.82
C ALA A 97 -17.17 18.22 -3.28
N ALA A 98 -17.60 16.99 -3.59
CA ALA A 98 -16.89 15.77 -3.20
C ALA A 98 -15.49 15.69 -3.83
N ARG A 99 -15.38 16.02 -5.13
CA ARG A 99 -14.09 16.09 -5.84
C ARG A 99 -13.16 17.12 -5.20
N LYS A 100 -13.64 18.36 -5.00
CA LYS A 100 -12.86 19.43 -4.35
C LYS A 100 -12.36 18.99 -2.97
N THR A 101 -13.27 18.45 -2.16
CA THR A 101 -12.95 17.94 -0.82
C THR A 101 -11.89 16.86 -0.86
N PHE A 102 -12.04 15.88 -1.75
CA PHE A 102 -11.11 14.76 -1.88
C PHE A 102 -9.71 15.25 -2.25
N ASN A 103 -9.57 16.05 -3.31
CA ASN A 103 -8.29 16.55 -3.79
C ASN A 103 -7.59 17.42 -2.74
N THR A 104 -8.35 18.30 -2.08
CA THR A 104 -7.84 19.17 -1.02
C THR A 104 -7.30 18.34 0.16
N ASN A 105 -8.07 17.34 0.61
CA ASN A 105 -7.62 16.49 1.69
C ASN A 105 -6.40 15.64 1.31
N LEU A 106 -6.29 15.17 0.06
CA LEU A 106 -5.10 14.43 -0.40
C LEU A 106 -3.85 15.33 -0.43
N ALA A 107 -3.98 16.58 -0.88
CA ALA A 107 -2.88 17.54 -0.87
C ALA A 107 -2.44 17.89 0.56
N ASN A 108 -3.39 18.13 1.46
CA ASN A 108 -3.13 18.38 2.87
C ASN A 108 -2.50 17.14 3.55
N LEU A 109 -3.02 15.94 3.29
CA LEU A 109 -2.46 14.69 3.79
C LEU A 109 -1.01 14.50 3.33
N ASN A 110 -0.72 14.74 2.06
CA ASN A 110 0.63 14.64 1.51
C ASN A 110 1.59 15.61 2.21
N THR A 111 1.14 16.83 2.51
CA THR A 111 1.92 17.83 3.25
C THR A 111 2.16 17.39 4.70
N LEU A 112 1.12 16.93 5.39
CA LEU A 112 1.22 16.42 6.75
C LEU A 112 2.14 15.20 6.85
N LEU A 113 2.09 14.29 5.88
CA LEU A 113 2.96 13.12 5.81
C LEU A 113 4.43 13.52 5.60
N ARG A 114 4.70 14.44 4.67
CA ARG A 114 6.07 14.97 4.44
C ARG A 114 6.63 15.69 5.65
N SER A 115 5.78 16.33 6.47
CA SER A 115 6.20 16.98 7.72
C SER A 115 6.56 15.99 8.84
N GLY A 116 6.22 14.70 8.68
CA GLY A 116 6.42 13.67 9.70
C GLY A 116 5.45 13.75 10.88
N LYS A 117 4.37 14.56 10.77
CA LYS A 117 3.37 14.71 11.83
C LYS A 117 2.49 13.47 12.01
N TYR A 118 2.24 12.73 10.93
CA TYR A 118 1.45 11.50 10.93
C TYR A 118 2.24 10.35 10.32
N THR A 119 1.88 9.13 10.69
CA THR A 119 2.56 7.93 10.18
C THR A 119 2.02 7.53 8.81
N LEU A 120 2.81 6.72 8.08
CA LEU A 120 2.38 6.10 6.83
C LEU A 120 1.09 5.26 6.99
N CYS A 121 0.92 4.59 8.15
CA CYS A 121 -0.27 3.80 8.44
C CYS A 121 -1.52 4.66 8.63
N ASP A 122 -1.40 5.81 9.28
CA ASP A 122 -2.52 6.76 9.42
C ASP A 122 -2.98 7.24 8.04
N ALA A 123 -2.02 7.61 7.18
CA ALA A 123 -2.30 8.01 5.80
C ALA A 123 -2.93 6.87 4.98
N ALA A 124 -2.40 5.66 5.09
CA ALA A 124 -2.92 4.48 4.38
C ALA A 124 -4.37 4.16 4.78
N SER A 125 -4.68 4.22 6.08
CA SER A 125 -6.04 4.03 6.60
C SER A 125 -6.99 5.13 6.14
N TYR A 126 -6.56 6.40 6.20
CA TYR A 126 -7.36 7.50 5.68
C TYR A 126 -7.67 7.34 4.19
N LEU A 127 -6.70 6.92 3.36
CA LEU A 127 -6.93 6.70 1.92
C LEU A 127 -8.02 5.66 1.65
N LEU A 128 -8.12 4.60 2.47
CA LEU A 128 -9.19 3.59 2.32
C LEU A 128 -10.57 4.16 2.66
N GLU A 129 -10.67 5.03 3.67
CA GLU A 129 -11.92 5.72 4.01
C GLU A 129 -12.30 6.75 2.95
N ALA A 130 -11.33 7.56 2.51
CA ALA A 130 -11.51 8.56 1.46
C ALA A 130 -11.94 7.91 0.14
N LYS A 131 -11.38 6.74 -0.20
CA LYS A 131 -11.81 5.91 -1.33
C LYS A 131 -13.30 5.62 -1.27
N ASN A 132 -13.80 5.12 -0.14
CA ASN A 132 -15.22 4.74 -0.01
C ASN A 132 -16.14 5.96 -0.18
N THR A 133 -15.77 7.10 0.39
CA THR A 133 -16.53 8.35 0.23
C THR A 133 -16.55 8.83 -1.22
N ALA A 134 -15.39 8.83 -1.89
CA ALA A 134 -15.29 9.21 -3.29
C ALA A 134 -16.06 8.26 -4.22
N VAL A 135 -15.97 6.95 -3.98
CA VAL A 135 -16.72 5.92 -4.74
C VAL A 135 -18.22 6.13 -4.63
N SER A 136 -18.73 6.46 -3.44
CA SER A 136 -20.16 6.75 -3.26
C SER A 136 -20.59 7.98 -4.05
N ALA A 137 -19.80 9.06 -4.02
CA ALA A 137 -20.08 10.28 -4.79
C ALA A 137 -20.03 10.01 -6.31
N ILE A 138 -19.03 9.26 -6.78
CA ILE A 138 -18.92 8.85 -8.18
C ILE A 138 -20.14 8.02 -8.60
N LYS A 139 -20.55 7.02 -7.81
CA LYS A 139 -21.73 6.19 -8.13
C LYS A 139 -23.02 7.01 -8.17
N ALA A 140 -23.18 7.98 -7.28
CA ALA A 140 -24.32 8.88 -7.29
C ALA A 140 -24.35 9.73 -8.57
N GLN A 141 -23.22 10.31 -8.96
CA GLN A 141 -23.07 11.04 -10.22
C GLN A 141 -23.34 10.14 -11.45
N GLN A 142 -22.76 8.95 -11.49
CA GLN A 142 -22.96 7.98 -12.59
C GLN A 142 -24.43 7.57 -12.73
N LYS A 143 -25.15 7.44 -11.60
CA LYS A 143 -26.59 7.17 -11.61
C LYS A 143 -27.36 8.37 -12.16
N GLN A 144 -27.06 9.58 -11.70
CA GLN A 144 -27.71 10.79 -12.17
C GLN A 144 -27.50 11.00 -13.68
N GLU A 145 -26.29 10.78 -14.19
CA GLU A 145 -25.98 10.85 -15.63
C GLU A 145 -26.83 9.88 -16.46
N LYS A 146 -26.98 8.63 -15.98
CA LYS A 146 -27.82 7.62 -16.65
C LYS A 146 -29.30 8.00 -16.61
N ASP A 147 -29.79 8.43 -15.45
CA ASP A 147 -31.18 8.81 -15.27
C ASP A 147 -31.50 10.05 -16.12
N ASN A 148 -30.61 11.05 -16.15
CA ASN A 148 -30.72 12.24 -17.01
C ASN A 148 -30.73 11.87 -18.50
N LEU A 149 -29.80 11.03 -18.94
CA LEU A 149 -29.72 10.61 -20.33
C LEU A 149 -30.95 9.79 -20.73
N ASP A 150 -31.41 8.88 -19.88
CA ASP A 150 -32.63 8.09 -20.13
C ASP A 150 -33.87 8.99 -20.27
N ASN A 151 -34.03 9.94 -19.34
CA ASN A 151 -35.10 10.94 -19.36
C ASN A 151 -35.02 11.83 -20.61
N LEU A 152 -33.81 12.22 -21.02
CA LEU A 152 -33.61 13.01 -22.24
C LEU A 152 -34.13 12.27 -23.47
N PHE A 153 -33.98 10.94 -23.53
CA PHE A 153 -34.56 10.12 -24.60
C PHE A 153 -36.09 9.93 -24.54
N GLN A 154 -36.75 10.43 -23.50
CA GLN A 154 -38.22 10.52 -23.41
C GLN A 154 -38.75 11.88 -23.88
N ASP A 155 -37.87 12.89 -24.05
CA ASP A 155 -38.25 14.22 -24.55
C ASP A 155 -38.44 14.19 -26.08
N ASP A 156 -39.65 14.47 -26.55
CA ASP A 156 -39.99 14.41 -27.97
C ASP A 156 -39.15 15.37 -28.83
N ALA A 157 -38.82 16.56 -28.30
CA ALA A 157 -38.00 17.52 -29.02
C ALA A 157 -36.58 16.98 -29.23
N PHE A 158 -35.95 16.44 -28.20
CA PHE A 158 -34.64 15.81 -28.29
C PHE A 158 -34.66 14.58 -29.21
N ARG A 159 -35.68 13.71 -29.11
CA ARG A 159 -35.82 12.55 -30.00
C ARG A 159 -35.88 12.99 -31.46
N ASN A 160 -36.63 14.05 -31.77
CA ASN A 160 -36.72 14.59 -33.12
C ASN A 160 -35.38 15.20 -33.57
N GLU A 161 -34.70 15.96 -32.72
CA GLU A 161 -33.36 16.49 -33.01
C GLU A 161 -32.37 15.37 -33.33
N MET A 162 -32.36 14.30 -32.54
CA MET A 162 -31.51 13.12 -32.76
C MET A 162 -31.85 12.40 -34.07
N LYS A 163 -33.14 12.19 -34.39
CA LYS A 163 -33.56 11.54 -35.65
C LYS A 163 -33.11 12.33 -36.87
N MET A 164 -33.28 13.65 -36.85
CA MET A 164 -32.85 14.53 -37.94
C MET A 164 -31.32 14.50 -38.07
N SER A 165 -30.61 14.64 -36.96
CA SER A 165 -29.14 14.67 -36.90
C SER A 165 -28.48 13.38 -37.38
N LEU A 166 -29.08 12.24 -37.03
CA LEU A 166 -28.53 10.91 -37.33
C LEU A 166 -29.17 10.27 -38.56
N SER A 167 -30.18 10.91 -39.14
CA SER A 167 -31.00 10.41 -40.26
C SER A 167 -31.53 8.99 -39.98
N CYS A 168 -32.20 8.81 -38.84
CA CYS A 168 -32.63 7.50 -38.36
C CYS A 168 -34.12 7.42 -38.03
N SER A 169 -34.67 6.20 -38.03
CA SER A 169 -36.04 5.90 -37.59
C SER A 169 -36.14 5.79 -36.07
N ASP A 170 -37.35 5.77 -35.51
CA ASP A 170 -37.55 5.58 -34.06
C ASP A 170 -36.97 4.24 -33.55
N ALA A 171 -37.08 3.18 -34.34
CA ALA A 171 -36.49 1.88 -34.00
C ALA A 171 -34.95 1.95 -33.93
N GLN A 172 -34.33 2.64 -34.89
CA GLN A 172 -32.88 2.86 -34.92
C GLN A 172 -32.44 3.79 -33.78
N LEU A 173 -33.20 4.84 -33.48
CA LEU A 173 -32.93 5.73 -32.34
C LEU A 173 -32.97 4.97 -31.02
N ASN A 174 -33.92 4.05 -30.84
CA ASN A 174 -33.98 3.21 -29.65
C ASN A 174 -32.79 2.23 -29.54
N SER A 175 -32.27 1.72 -30.66
CA SER A 175 -31.01 0.95 -30.68
C SER A 175 -29.84 1.83 -30.24
N ILE A 176 -29.73 3.04 -30.80
CA ILE A 176 -28.70 4.03 -30.46
C ILE A 176 -28.76 4.39 -28.97
N LYS A 177 -29.96 4.63 -28.41
CA LYS A 177 -30.16 4.83 -26.97
C LYS A 177 -29.57 3.67 -26.17
N THR A 178 -29.90 2.44 -26.55
CA THR A 178 -29.43 1.23 -25.86
C THR A 178 -27.90 1.12 -25.90
N GLU A 179 -27.30 1.40 -27.06
CA GLU A 179 -25.85 1.41 -27.23
C GLU A 179 -25.16 2.53 -26.43
N MET A 180 -25.72 3.73 -26.42
CA MET A 180 -25.21 4.87 -25.63
C MET A 180 -25.26 4.56 -24.13
N MET A 181 -26.38 4.03 -23.62
CA MET A 181 -26.51 3.64 -22.23
C MET A 181 -25.52 2.52 -21.85
N SER A 182 -25.31 1.57 -22.76
CA SER A 182 -24.35 0.48 -22.58
C SER A 182 -22.90 0.96 -22.54
N GLU A 183 -22.47 1.80 -23.50
CA GLU A 183 -21.10 2.33 -23.54
C GLU A 183 -20.84 3.28 -22.36
N LEU A 184 -21.82 4.12 -21.98
CA LEU A 184 -21.73 4.96 -20.79
C LEU A 184 -21.52 4.11 -19.54
N ALA A 185 -22.35 3.09 -19.33
CA ALA A 185 -22.23 2.20 -18.17
C ALA A 185 -20.90 1.43 -18.17
N LYS A 186 -20.43 1.00 -19.34
CA LYS A 186 -19.14 0.32 -19.50
C LYS A 186 -17.97 1.25 -19.12
N SER A 187 -17.90 2.43 -19.72
CA SER A 187 -16.84 3.42 -19.45
C SER A 187 -16.83 3.81 -17.97
N GLN A 188 -17.99 4.15 -17.40
CA GLN A 188 -18.13 4.47 -15.98
C GLN A 188 -17.65 3.35 -15.05
N ASN A 189 -17.95 2.09 -15.37
CA ASN A 189 -17.49 0.94 -14.58
C ASN A 189 -15.97 0.71 -14.72
N GLU A 190 -15.42 0.89 -15.91
CA GLU A 190 -13.97 0.75 -16.17
C GLU A 190 -13.18 1.82 -15.41
N GLU A 191 -13.58 3.09 -15.52
CA GLU A 191 -12.91 4.20 -14.84
C GLU A 191 -13.07 4.14 -13.32
N LEU A 192 -14.24 3.73 -12.82
CA LEU A 192 -14.44 3.53 -11.37
C LEU A 192 -13.50 2.43 -10.83
N LYS A 193 -13.34 1.31 -11.55
CA LYS A 193 -12.40 0.24 -11.15
C LYS A 193 -10.96 0.71 -11.14
N LYS A 194 -10.55 1.51 -12.14
CA LYS A 194 -9.20 2.11 -12.17
C LYS A 194 -8.99 3.04 -10.98
N PHE A 195 -9.96 3.88 -10.68
CA PHE A 195 -9.94 4.77 -9.51
C PHE A 195 -9.81 3.98 -8.19
N GLU A 196 -10.69 3.00 -7.97
CA GLU A 196 -10.66 2.14 -6.77
C GLU A 196 -9.31 1.42 -6.61
N LYS A 197 -8.81 0.83 -7.70
CA LYS A 197 -7.53 0.13 -7.72
C LYS A 197 -6.37 1.07 -7.41
N SER A 198 -6.35 2.26 -7.99
CA SER A 198 -5.27 3.23 -7.79
C SER A 198 -5.15 3.67 -6.32
N LEU A 199 -6.27 3.91 -5.62
CA LEU A 199 -6.25 4.26 -4.20
C LEU A 199 -5.91 3.06 -3.30
N GLN A 200 -6.38 1.86 -3.68
CA GLN A 200 -6.01 0.63 -2.98
C GLN A 200 -4.50 0.36 -3.10
N ASP A 201 -3.93 0.50 -4.29
CA ASP A 201 -2.51 0.29 -4.55
C ASP A 201 -1.65 1.35 -3.83
N ASN A 202 -2.11 2.61 -3.77
CA ASN A 202 -1.47 3.65 -2.96
C ASN A 202 -1.46 3.30 -1.48
N SER A 203 -2.62 2.92 -0.91
CA SER A 203 -2.73 2.51 0.49
C SER A 203 -1.87 1.28 0.81
N ASN A 204 -1.89 0.25 -0.04
CA ASN A 204 -1.06 -0.94 0.09
C ASN A 204 0.43 -0.60 0.07
N THR A 205 0.84 0.34 -0.78
CA THR A 205 2.24 0.81 -0.85
C THR A 205 2.67 1.47 0.45
N LEU A 206 1.82 2.32 1.03
CA LEU A 206 2.07 2.96 2.31
C LEU A 206 2.13 1.94 3.46
N PHE A 207 1.24 0.95 3.50
CA PHE A 207 1.31 -0.13 4.49
C PHE A 207 2.60 -0.94 4.38
N LYS A 208 3.03 -1.29 3.17
CA LYS A 208 4.30 -2.00 2.94
C LYS A 208 5.51 -1.18 3.42
N ARG A 209 5.52 0.12 3.15
CA ARG A 209 6.57 1.03 3.63
C ARG A 209 6.58 1.13 5.16
N ALA A 210 5.42 1.23 5.78
CA ALA A 210 5.28 1.25 7.24
C ALA A 210 5.76 -0.07 7.88
N GLU A 211 5.41 -1.20 7.27
CA GLU A 211 5.90 -2.52 7.67
C GLU A 211 7.43 -2.61 7.54
N GLN A 212 8.01 -2.08 6.46
CA GLN A 212 9.45 -2.09 6.28
C GLN A 212 10.16 -1.25 7.36
N GLU A 213 9.62 -0.07 7.67
CA GLU A 213 10.14 0.79 8.73
C GLU A 213 10.03 0.14 10.11
N TRP A 214 8.94 -0.60 10.38
CA TRP A 214 8.81 -1.40 11.60
C TRP A 214 9.97 -2.37 11.78
N TYR A 215 10.29 -3.16 10.74
CA TYR A 215 11.38 -4.13 10.82
C TYR A 215 12.74 -3.44 10.90
N ARG A 216 12.96 -2.39 10.11
CA ARG A 216 14.20 -1.60 10.12
C ARG A 216 14.49 -1.03 11.50
N ILE A 217 13.52 -0.29 12.07
CA ILE A 217 13.68 0.37 13.36
C ILE A 217 13.84 -0.64 14.48
N SER A 218 13.02 -1.70 14.49
CA SER A 218 13.11 -2.71 15.54
C SER A 218 14.46 -3.42 15.52
N PHE A 219 14.94 -3.82 14.34
CA PHE A 219 16.25 -4.47 14.19
C PHE A 219 17.39 -3.57 14.66
N LEU A 220 17.48 -2.34 14.14
CA LEU A 220 18.54 -1.40 14.50
C LEU A 220 18.50 -1.04 15.98
N GLY A 221 17.31 -0.79 16.52
CA GLY A 221 17.14 -0.42 17.93
C GLY A 221 17.50 -1.55 18.90
N GLN A 222 17.14 -2.80 18.58
CA GLN A 222 17.53 -3.97 19.36
C GLN A 222 19.06 -4.16 19.32
N ARG A 223 19.66 -4.11 18.13
CA ARG A 223 21.12 -4.34 17.96
C ARG A 223 21.98 -3.25 18.56
N ARG A 224 21.50 -2.01 18.55
CA ARG A 224 22.15 -0.88 19.23
C ARG A 224 22.25 -1.09 20.74
N GLY A 225 21.33 -1.82 21.36
CA GLY A 225 21.35 -2.14 22.78
C GLY A 225 22.27 -3.30 23.17
N VAL A 226 22.70 -4.11 22.20
CA VAL A 226 23.42 -5.38 22.44
C VAL A 226 24.94 -5.22 22.34
N SER A 227 25.44 -4.37 21.43
CA SER A 227 26.88 -4.24 21.17
C SER A 227 27.31 -2.79 21.02
N ASP A 228 28.34 -2.40 21.77
CA ASP A 228 28.98 -1.08 21.63
C ASP A 228 29.59 -0.86 20.24
N LYS A 229 30.02 -1.93 19.56
CA LYS A 229 30.55 -1.85 18.20
C LYS A 229 29.44 -1.44 17.21
N VAL A 230 28.31 -2.16 17.23
CA VAL A 230 27.16 -1.85 16.36
C VAL A 230 26.57 -0.48 16.72
N LYS A 231 26.53 -0.13 18.02
CA LYS A 231 26.08 1.19 18.45
C LYS A 231 26.94 2.31 17.87
N LYS A 232 28.27 2.22 17.96
CA LYS A 232 29.20 3.21 17.37
C LYS A 232 29.03 3.29 15.86
N GLU A 233 28.84 2.15 15.20
CA GLU A 233 28.63 2.09 13.75
C GLU A 233 27.31 2.75 13.32
N ILE A 234 26.20 2.46 14.00
CA ILE A 234 24.90 3.12 13.76
C ILE A 234 25.02 4.62 14.00
N ASP A 235 25.65 5.04 15.11
CA ASP A 235 25.81 6.45 15.45
C ASP A 235 26.71 7.16 14.40
N ALA A 236 27.71 6.48 13.83
CA ALA A 236 28.53 6.99 12.73
C ALA A 236 27.76 7.10 11.41
N LEU A 237 27.00 6.07 11.02
CA LEU A 237 26.14 6.10 9.82
C LEU A 237 25.10 7.21 9.92
N HIS A 238 24.47 7.37 11.08
CA HIS A 238 23.51 8.44 11.34
C HIS A 238 24.17 9.83 11.22
N SER A 239 25.36 10.00 11.80
CA SER A 239 26.10 11.26 11.73
C SER A 239 26.46 11.62 10.29
N ASN A 240 27.02 10.66 9.53
CA ASN A 240 27.39 10.86 8.13
C ASN A 240 26.17 11.19 7.25
N ALA A 241 25.04 10.51 7.46
CA ALA A 241 23.81 10.79 6.71
C ALA A 241 23.25 12.20 6.96
N ASN A 242 23.58 12.82 8.10
CA ASN A 242 23.12 14.15 8.48
C ASN A 242 24.15 15.27 8.22
N GLN A 243 25.39 14.95 7.81
CA GLN A 243 26.43 15.95 7.52
C GLN A 243 26.15 16.81 6.27
N HIS A 244 25.23 16.41 5.41
CA HIS A 244 24.91 17.10 4.16
C HIS A 244 23.55 17.82 4.15
N GLY A 245 22.85 17.89 5.30
CA GLY A 245 21.62 18.66 5.44
C GLY A 245 21.77 19.77 6.48
N GLU A 246 21.28 20.97 6.18
CA GLU A 246 21.18 22.11 7.12
C GLU A 246 20.13 21.86 8.21
N ASN A 247 20.22 20.74 8.94
CA ASN A 247 19.22 20.35 9.93
C ASN A 247 19.77 20.53 11.34
N LEU A 248 19.35 21.62 11.98
CA LEU A 248 19.53 21.85 13.41
C LEU A 248 18.57 20.92 14.18
N SER A 249 19.09 19.84 14.76
CA SER A 249 18.32 18.91 15.59
C SER A 249 18.55 19.20 17.06
N ILE A 250 17.61 19.87 17.71
CA ILE A 250 17.59 20.05 19.18
C ILE A 250 16.75 18.91 19.78
N GLU A 251 17.40 17.92 20.39
CA GLU A 251 16.74 16.82 21.10
C GLU A 251 16.25 17.28 22.48
N THR A 252 15.04 17.85 22.58
CA THR A 252 14.38 18.09 23.87
C THR A 252 13.28 17.05 24.13
N GLY A 253 13.54 16.14 25.07
CA GLY A 253 12.51 15.47 25.88
C GLY A 253 12.04 14.08 25.44
N ASN A 254 12.03 13.17 26.43
CA ASN A 254 11.27 11.95 26.76
C ASN A 254 10.26 11.27 25.80
N LYS A 255 10.15 11.59 24.51
CA LYS A 255 9.26 10.90 23.55
C LYS A 255 9.99 10.61 22.24
N GLY A 256 10.50 9.40 22.08
CA GLY A 256 11.03 8.92 20.80
C GLY A 256 12.43 9.46 20.45
N SER A 257 13.35 8.58 20.06
CA SER A 257 14.68 8.91 19.55
C SER A 257 14.69 8.94 18.03
N ALA A 258 15.38 9.93 17.43
CA ALA A 258 15.58 10.05 15.98
C ALA A 258 16.92 9.44 15.49
N ARG A 259 17.68 8.81 16.39
CA ARG A 259 19.05 8.32 16.13
C ARG A 259 19.17 7.18 15.13
N LEU A 260 18.06 6.54 14.74
CA LEU A 260 18.06 5.51 13.71
C LEU A 260 17.58 6.08 12.36
N LYS A 261 17.28 7.38 12.28
CA LYS A 261 16.85 8.02 11.03
C LYS A 261 17.98 7.97 10.02
N ASN A 262 17.63 7.72 8.75
CA ASN A 262 18.56 7.59 7.62
C ASN A 262 19.57 6.43 7.72
N VAL A 263 19.49 5.55 8.73
CA VAL A 263 20.36 4.37 8.84
C VAL A 263 19.71 3.18 8.14
N ASN A 264 20.40 2.64 7.12
CA ASN A 264 19.97 1.45 6.40
C ASN A 264 20.70 0.20 6.93
N PRO A 265 19.99 -0.88 7.32
CA PRO A 265 20.61 -2.13 7.76
C PRO A 265 21.57 -2.76 6.75
N LYS A 266 21.46 -2.42 5.46
CA LYS A 266 22.39 -2.87 4.42
C LYS A 266 23.78 -2.27 4.54
N ASP A 267 23.91 -1.10 5.18
CA ASP A 267 25.18 -0.37 5.27
C ASP A 267 26.01 -0.82 6.48
N LEU A 268 25.43 -1.63 7.37
CA LEU A 268 26.13 -2.24 8.49
C LEU A 268 27.14 -3.29 8.00
N GLN A 269 28.37 -3.15 8.46
CA GLN A 269 29.48 -4.09 8.32
C GLN A 269 29.51 -5.12 9.47
N THR A 270 28.98 -4.73 10.64
CA THR A 270 28.93 -5.62 11.80
C THR A 270 27.59 -6.35 11.88
N HIS A 271 27.61 -7.66 11.64
CA HIS A 271 26.45 -8.53 11.75
C HIS A 271 26.52 -9.33 13.05
N ILE A 272 25.50 -9.19 13.92
CA ILE A 272 25.45 -9.89 15.21
C ILE A 272 24.06 -10.44 15.50
N THR A 273 23.99 -11.46 16.35
CA THR A 273 22.74 -11.99 16.91
C THR A 273 22.19 -11.12 18.04
N LEU A 274 21.01 -11.46 18.58
CA LEU A 274 20.42 -10.84 19.77
C LEU A 274 21.31 -10.99 21.01
N THR A 275 22.05 -12.09 21.12
CA THR A 275 23.08 -12.29 22.17
C THR A 275 24.44 -11.68 21.86
N GLY A 276 24.61 -11.05 20.70
CA GLY A 276 25.86 -10.40 20.32
C GLY A 276 26.90 -11.30 19.67
N LYS A 277 26.55 -12.55 19.30
CA LYS A 277 27.45 -13.43 18.54
C LYS A 277 27.62 -12.88 17.13
N THR A 278 28.86 -12.77 16.66
CA THR A 278 29.17 -12.29 15.30
C THR A 278 28.72 -13.31 14.25
N LEU A 279 28.08 -12.82 13.19
CA LEU A 279 27.67 -13.57 12.02
C LEU A 279 28.66 -13.31 10.87
N GLN A 280 28.86 -14.32 10.01
CA GLN A 280 29.69 -14.15 8.81
C GLN A 280 28.80 -13.68 7.66
N ALA A 281 29.19 -12.60 6.99
CA ALA A 281 28.54 -12.15 5.76
C ALA A 281 29.34 -12.54 4.53
N GLY A 282 28.65 -13.01 3.49
CA GLY A 282 29.20 -13.17 2.15
C GLY A 282 29.23 -11.85 1.38
N GLU A 283 30.00 -11.80 0.29
CA GLU A 283 30.09 -10.63 -0.60
C GLU A 283 28.74 -10.27 -1.24
N ASP A 284 27.87 -11.26 -1.43
CA ASP A 284 26.51 -11.10 -1.94
C ASP A 284 25.50 -10.62 -0.87
N GLY A 285 25.98 -10.35 0.35
CA GLY A 285 25.17 -9.97 1.50
C GLY A 285 24.46 -11.14 2.19
N SER A 286 24.70 -12.39 1.77
CA SER A 286 24.22 -13.58 2.47
C SER A 286 24.82 -13.66 3.88
N LEU A 287 24.10 -14.27 4.82
CA LEU A 287 24.61 -14.55 6.16
C LEU A 287 24.83 -16.05 6.32
N ASN A 288 25.96 -16.40 6.92
CA ASN A 288 26.35 -17.78 7.19
C ASN A 288 26.69 -17.95 8.66
N THR A 289 26.35 -19.13 9.19
CA THR A 289 26.72 -19.55 10.53
C THR A 289 27.01 -21.05 10.52
N GLN A 290 27.88 -21.50 11.43
CA GLN A 290 28.17 -22.91 11.62
C GLN A 290 27.77 -23.32 13.02
N PHE A 291 26.94 -24.36 13.09
CA PHE A 291 26.50 -24.96 14.33
C PHE A 291 27.48 -26.06 14.75
N GLY A 292 28.13 -25.89 15.90
CA GLY A 292 29.06 -26.87 16.45
C GLY A 292 28.32 -28.10 16.98
N ARG A 293 28.89 -29.30 16.76
CA ARG A 293 28.27 -30.58 17.20
C ARG A 293 28.17 -30.71 18.73
N TRP A 294 29.03 -30.01 19.46
CA TRP A 294 29.12 -30.05 20.90
C TRP A 294 28.84 -28.63 21.42
N PHE A 295 27.98 -28.47 22.42
CA PHE A 295 27.69 -27.22 23.14
C PHE A 295 26.70 -26.21 22.52
N GLN A 296 25.71 -26.66 21.74
CA GLN A 296 24.63 -25.76 21.30
C GLN A 296 23.28 -26.24 21.81
N THR A 297 22.56 -25.32 22.45
CA THR A 297 21.18 -25.55 22.87
C THR A 297 20.24 -25.28 21.69
N ASP A 298 19.02 -25.82 21.77
CA ASP A 298 17.98 -25.51 20.79
C ASP A 298 17.68 -24.00 20.72
N ALA A 299 17.70 -23.33 21.88
CA ALA A 299 17.55 -21.89 22.00
C ALA A 299 18.64 -21.12 21.21
N ASP A 300 19.91 -21.54 21.31
CA ASP A 300 21.00 -20.91 20.57
C ASP A 300 20.80 -20.98 19.05
N VAL A 301 20.31 -22.13 18.56
CA VAL A 301 20.04 -22.34 17.13
C VAL A 301 18.89 -21.44 16.66
N TYR A 302 17.77 -21.43 17.39
CA TYR A 302 16.63 -20.56 17.07
C TYR A 302 17.04 -19.10 17.06
N GLU A 303 17.68 -18.62 18.12
CA GLU A 303 18.03 -17.21 18.26
C GLU A 303 18.98 -16.76 17.13
N THR A 304 19.96 -17.60 16.78
CA THR A 304 20.91 -17.30 15.70
C THR A 304 20.19 -17.20 14.36
N ILE A 305 19.36 -18.19 14.00
CA ILE A 305 18.67 -18.19 12.71
C ILE A 305 17.61 -17.09 12.65
N THR A 306 16.86 -16.85 13.73
CA THR A 306 15.91 -15.74 13.84
C THR A 306 16.63 -14.41 13.66
N SER A 307 17.78 -14.21 14.29
CA SER A 307 18.58 -12.99 14.14
C SER A 307 19.03 -12.76 12.69
N MET A 308 19.49 -13.82 12.00
CA MET A 308 19.85 -13.75 10.59
C MET A 308 18.64 -13.40 9.71
N ALA A 309 17.49 -14.04 9.96
CA ALA A 309 16.28 -13.78 9.22
C ALA A 309 15.73 -12.37 9.47
N GLU A 310 15.75 -11.89 10.72
CA GLU A 310 15.36 -10.51 11.08
C GLU A 310 16.23 -9.48 10.36
N GLU A 311 17.52 -9.74 10.25
CA GLU A 311 18.43 -8.88 9.49
C GLU A 311 18.06 -8.86 8.00
N MET A 312 17.83 -10.01 7.38
CA MET A 312 17.37 -10.07 5.98
C MET A 312 16.05 -9.30 5.79
N LYS A 313 15.10 -9.45 6.71
CA LYS A 313 13.82 -8.74 6.67
C LYS A 313 14.01 -7.23 6.83
N ALA A 314 14.85 -6.79 7.76
CA ALA A 314 15.17 -5.38 7.99
C ALA A 314 15.90 -4.74 6.80
N ARG A 315 16.68 -5.51 6.05
CA ARG A 315 17.27 -5.11 4.76
C ARG A 315 16.27 -5.05 3.60
N GLY A 316 15.00 -5.44 3.81
CA GLY A 316 13.94 -5.33 2.82
C GLY A 316 13.74 -6.55 1.93
N CYS A 317 14.25 -7.72 2.34
CA CYS A 317 13.94 -8.96 1.65
C CYS A 317 12.46 -9.33 1.87
N GLU A 318 11.68 -9.45 0.78
CA GLU A 318 10.29 -9.94 0.85
C GLU A 318 10.22 -11.48 0.94
N SER A 319 11.25 -12.18 0.47
CA SER A 319 11.41 -13.64 0.52
C SER A 319 12.74 -14.04 1.11
N ILE A 320 12.83 -15.29 1.60
CA ILE A 320 14.07 -15.84 2.14
C ILE A 320 14.26 -17.29 1.68
N THR A 321 15.50 -17.61 1.34
CA THR A 321 15.93 -18.98 1.03
C THR A 321 16.99 -19.37 2.04
N ILE A 322 16.71 -20.40 2.85
CA ILE A 322 17.63 -20.88 3.87
C ILE A 322 18.16 -22.25 3.44
N ARG A 323 19.49 -22.37 3.38
CA ARG A 323 20.19 -23.60 3.03
C ARG A 323 20.79 -24.21 4.29
N VAL A 324 20.44 -25.46 4.57
CA VAL A 324 20.93 -26.23 5.72
C VAL A 324 21.68 -27.45 5.19
N ASN A 325 22.98 -27.50 5.45
CA ASN A 325 23.84 -28.58 4.96
C ASN A 325 24.45 -29.35 6.13
N ASN A 326 24.13 -30.64 6.21
CA ASN A 326 24.82 -31.63 7.03
C ASN A 326 24.71 -32.99 6.33
N SER A 327 25.76 -33.35 5.58
CA SER A 327 25.83 -34.61 4.84
C SER A 327 26.01 -35.83 5.75
N THR A 328 26.54 -35.63 6.96
CA THR A 328 26.82 -36.70 7.93
C THR A 328 25.61 -37.08 8.78
N ASP A 329 24.67 -36.15 8.99
CA ASP A 329 23.43 -36.38 9.71
C ASP A 329 22.25 -35.65 9.03
N PRO A 330 21.61 -36.31 8.05
CA PRO A 330 20.46 -35.73 7.34
C PRO A 330 19.25 -35.45 8.24
N LYS A 331 19.06 -36.23 9.32
CA LYS A 331 17.93 -36.01 10.24
C LYS A 331 18.12 -34.73 11.05
N LEU A 332 19.34 -34.48 11.52
CA LEU A 332 19.69 -33.21 12.15
C LEU A 332 19.54 -32.04 11.16
N ALA A 333 19.94 -32.22 9.90
CA ALA A 333 19.77 -31.21 8.85
C ALA A 333 18.28 -30.84 8.64
N GLU A 334 17.40 -31.85 8.60
CA GLU A 334 15.95 -31.62 8.49
C GLU A 334 15.36 -30.95 9.74
N GLU A 335 15.85 -31.28 10.94
CA GLU A 335 15.41 -30.62 12.16
C GLU A 335 15.83 -29.15 12.21
N ILE A 336 17.08 -28.84 11.86
CA ILE A 336 17.54 -27.46 11.71
C ILE A 336 16.75 -26.75 10.60
N GLY A 337 16.39 -27.46 9.51
CA GLY A 337 15.51 -26.95 8.47
C GLY A 337 14.13 -26.53 8.99
N ARG A 338 13.50 -27.34 9.87
CA ARG A 338 12.23 -26.98 10.53
C ARG A 338 12.38 -25.76 11.43
N LYS A 339 13.43 -25.72 12.26
CA LYS A 339 13.76 -24.57 13.11
C LYS A 339 14.01 -23.31 12.29
N ALA A 340 14.64 -23.44 11.12
CA ALA A 340 14.89 -22.32 10.22
C ALA A 340 13.60 -21.76 9.62
N TYR A 341 12.66 -22.62 9.24
CA TYR A 341 11.33 -22.18 8.81
C TYR A 341 10.61 -21.41 9.92
N GLU A 342 10.56 -21.98 11.13
CA GLU A 342 9.92 -21.36 12.30
C GLU A 342 10.60 -20.03 12.68
N SER A 343 11.93 -19.96 12.58
CA SER A 343 12.72 -18.74 12.81
C SER A 343 12.41 -17.65 11.79
N ALA A 344 12.24 -18.01 10.52
CA ALA A 344 11.82 -17.07 9.48
C ALA A 344 10.39 -16.53 9.72
N ILE A 345 9.50 -17.36 10.26
CA ILE A 345 8.18 -16.91 10.71
C ILE A 345 8.30 -15.88 11.84
N LEU A 346 9.13 -16.15 12.86
CA LEU A 346 9.38 -15.20 13.96
C LEU A 346 9.98 -13.87 13.48
N ALA A 347 10.81 -13.93 12.45
CA ALA A 347 11.37 -12.74 11.80
C ALA A 347 10.32 -11.94 11.01
N GLY A 348 9.15 -12.52 10.71
CA GLY A 348 8.05 -11.85 10.02
C GLY A 348 8.02 -12.07 8.51
N PHE A 349 8.62 -13.16 8.01
CA PHE A 349 8.42 -13.58 6.63
C PHE A 349 7.05 -14.23 6.44
N ASP A 350 6.43 -13.97 5.28
CA ASP A 350 5.22 -14.67 4.86
C ASP A 350 5.55 -16.16 4.66
N PRO A 351 4.79 -17.11 5.25
CA PRO A 351 4.93 -18.55 5.01
C PRO A 351 5.11 -18.95 3.54
N LYS A 352 4.46 -18.23 2.61
CA LYS A 352 4.49 -18.47 1.16
C LYS A 352 5.77 -17.97 0.48
N LYS A 353 6.59 -17.20 1.20
CA LYS A 353 7.82 -16.57 0.69
C LYS A 353 9.09 -17.18 1.33
N ILE A 354 8.94 -18.29 2.06
CA ILE A 354 10.05 -19.03 2.68
C ILE A 354 10.36 -20.27 1.86
N THR A 355 11.64 -20.45 1.53
CA THR A 355 12.17 -21.66 0.91
C THR A 355 13.25 -22.28 1.80
N ILE A 356 13.15 -23.58 2.09
CA ILE A 356 14.13 -24.34 2.87
C ILE A 356 14.75 -25.42 1.99
N LEU A 357 16.07 -25.38 1.85
CA LEU A 357 16.86 -26.41 1.17
C LEU A 357 17.65 -27.19 2.22
N VAL A 358 17.55 -28.51 2.18
CA VAL A 358 18.31 -29.41 3.05
C VAL A 358 19.25 -30.23 2.17
N ASN A 359 20.56 -30.09 2.37
CA ASN A 359 21.59 -30.76 1.56
C ASN A 359 21.43 -30.52 0.04
N GLY A 360 21.01 -29.31 -0.34
CA GLY A 360 20.76 -28.93 -1.74
C GLY A 360 19.34 -29.21 -2.25
N ASP A 361 18.56 -30.04 -1.56
CA ASP A 361 17.20 -30.40 -1.98
C ASP A 361 16.14 -29.49 -1.38
N PRO A 362 15.21 -28.91 -2.17
CA PRO A 362 14.12 -28.11 -1.64
C PRO A 362 13.10 -28.99 -0.89
N LYS A 363 13.08 -28.85 0.44
CA LYS A 363 12.16 -29.60 1.33
C LYS A 363 10.90 -28.80 1.67
N TYR A 364 10.95 -27.47 1.54
CA TYR A 364 9.80 -26.59 1.69
C TYR A 364 9.87 -25.44 0.68
N LYS A 365 8.84 -25.28 -0.15
CA LYS A 365 8.80 -24.25 -1.21
C LYS A 365 7.36 -24.00 -1.65
N HIS A 366 7.07 -22.75 -2.04
CA HIS A 366 5.85 -22.38 -2.75
C HIS A 366 6.19 -21.89 -4.16
N ASP A 367 5.23 -22.03 -5.07
CA ASP A 367 5.31 -21.44 -6.42
C ASP A 367 5.10 -19.91 -6.38
N ASP A 368 5.27 -19.24 -7.52
CA ASP A 368 5.10 -17.79 -7.65
C ASP A 368 3.66 -17.32 -7.36
N LYS A 369 2.69 -18.24 -7.39
CA LYS A 369 1.27 -17.99 -7.05
C LYS A 369 0.98 -18.27 -5.56
N GLY A 370 2.01 -18.62 -4.78
CA GLY A 370 1.89 -18.93 -3.36
C GLY A 370 1.20 -20.26 -3.06
N LYS A 371 1.16 -21.20 -4.02
CA LYS A 371 0.69 -22.57 -3.80
C LYS A 371 1.86 -23.45 -3.32
N PRO A 372 1.63 -24.38 -2.39
CA PRO A 372 2.68 -25.28 -1.93
C PRO A 372 3.20 -26.15 -3.09
N GLU A 373 4.50 -26.05 -3.39
CA GLU A 373 5.20 -26.90 -4.37
C GLU A 373 5.87 -28.08 -3.66
N LYS A 374 6.43 -27.82 -2.47
CA LYS A 374 7.09 -28.80 -1.60
C LYS A 374 6.73 -28.55 -0.15
N THR A 375 6.36 -29.61 0.57
CA THR A 375 6.03 -29.55 2.01
C THR A 375 6.65 -30.71 2.81
N ASP A 376 7.59 -31.43 2.19
CA ASP A 376 8.20 -32.66 2.72
C ASP A 376 8.84 -32.45 4.10
N LEU A 377 9.34 -31.24 4.37
CA LEU A 377 9.98 -30.86 5.64
C LEU A 377 9.13 -31.12 6.91
N PHE A 378 7.81 -31.01 6.78
CA PHE A 378 6.85 -31.13 7.89
C PHE A 378 5.90 -32.33 7.76
N LYS A 379 6.15 -33.25 6.81
CA LYS A 379 5.25 -34.38 6.55
C LYS A 379 4.99 -35.23 7.80
N GLU A 380 6.02 -35.45 8.61
CA GLU A 380 5.94 -36.19 9.89
C GLU A 380 5.55 -35.30 11.09
N TYR A 381 5.54 -33.97 10.91
CA TYR A 381 5.29 -32.98 11.95
C TYR A 381 4.25 -31.91 11.53
N PRO A 382 3.05 -32.31 11.06
CA PRO A 382 2.06 -31.36 10.54
C PRO A 382 1.59 -30.33 11.59
N GLN A 383 1.61 -30.70 12.87
CA GLN A 383 1.22 -29.80 13.96
C GLN A 383 2.20 -28.63 14.14
N ARG A 384 3.51 -28.84 13.91
CA ARG A 384 4.52 -27.76 13.94
C ARG A 384 4.28 -26.75 12.84
N LEU A 385 4.00 -27.23 11.63
CA LEU A 385 3.67 -26.35 10.50
C LEU A 385 2.42 -25.51 10.80
N LYS A 386 1.36 -26.15 11.31
CA LYS A 386 0.14 -25.44 11.70
C LYS A 386 0.42 -24.39 12.78
N PHE A 387 1.17 -24.75 13.81
CA PHE A 387 1.53 -23.82 14.88
C PHE A 387 2.34 -22.62 14.36
N ALA A 388 3.33 -22.85 13.50
CA ALA A 388 4.11 -21.79 12.88
C ALA A 388 3.23 -20.86 12.03
N GLN A 389 2.31 -21.40 11.23
CA GLN A 389 1.38 -20.60 10.43
C GLN A 389 0.43 -19.76 11.30
N GLU A 390 -0.11 -20.32 12.38
CA GLU A 390 -0.92 -19.59 13.36
C GLU A 390 -0.11 -18.47 14.04
N LYS A 391 1.17 -18.73 14.36
CA LYS A 391 2.07 -17.74 14.93
C LYS A 391 2.35 -16.60 13.94
N ALA A 392 2.53 -16.90 12.66
CA ALA A 392 2.71 -15.90 11.60
C ALA A 392 1.53 -14.91 11.55
N ILE A 393 0.30 -15.43 11.61
CA ILE A 393 -0.93 -14.61 11.65
C ILE A 393 -0.93 -13.70 12.89
N LYS A 394 -0.59 -14.24 14.06
CA LYS A 394 -0.54 -13.46 15.31
C LYS A 394 0.54 -12.37 15.26
N ILE A 395 1.71 -12.65 14.70
CA ILE A 395 2.79 -11.67 14.55
C ILE A 395 2.35 -10.53 13.63
N ALA A 396 1.76 -10.85 12.47
CA ALA A 396 1.23 -9.86 11.54
C ALA A 396 0.14 -9.00 12.18
N ALA A 397 -0.83 -9.62 12.88
CA ALA A 397 -1.89 -8.90 13.58
C ALA A 397 -1.34 -7.96 14.67
N ASN A 398 -0.38 -8.43 15.48
CA ASN A 398 0.23 -7.62 16.54
C ASN A 398 1.03 -6.43 15.98
N ARG A 399 1.77 -6.64 14.88
CA ARG A 399 2.45 -5.56 14.16
C ARG A 399 1.43 -4.55 13.64
N ASP A 400 0.37 -5.01 12.99
CA ASP A 400 -0.66 -4.12 12.43
C ASP A 400 -1.36 -3.32 13.51
N VAL A 401 -1.60 -3.90 14.70
CA VAL A 401 -2.11 -3.19 15.88
C VAL A 401 -1.09 -2.19 16.43
N ALA A 402 0.20 -2.50 16.40
CA ALA A 402 1.24 -1.57 16.86
C ALA A 402 1.44 -0.39 15.90
N LEU A 403 1.25 -0.61 14.61
CA LEU A 403 1.37 0.39 13.55
C LEU A 403 0.14 1.31 13.45
N LYS A 404 -1.02 0.88 13.93
CA LYS A 404 -2.28 1.62 13.86
C LYS A 404 -2.59 2.24 15.22
N ASP A 405 -2.71 3.57 15.27
CA ASP A 405 -3.22 4.29 16.43
C ASP A 405 -4.59 4.91 16.08
N PRO A 406 -5.71 4.37 16.61
CA PRO A 406 -7.04 4.90 16.36
C PRO A 406 -7.18 6.39 16.73
N ALA A 407 -6.47 6.86 17.77
CA ALA A 407 -6.52 8.25 18.17
C ALA A 407 -5.84 9.15 17.11
N ASN A 408 -4.73 8.72 16.54
CA ASN A 408 -4.05 9.45 15.46
C ASN A 408 -4.92 9.51 14.19
N GLN A 409 -5.66 8.45 13.88
CA GLN A 409 -6.59 8.46 12.73
C GLN A 409 -7.72 9.48 12.91
N ALA A 410 -8.34 9.53 14.10
CA ALA A 410 -9.35 10.52 14.41
C ALA A 410 -8.79 11.95 14.37
N ASN A 411 -7.59 12.15 14.93
CA ASN A 411 -6.90 13.44 14.90
C ASN A 411 -6.55 13.87 13.47
N LEU A 412 -6.07 12.94 12.63
CA LEU A 412 -5.78 13.20 11.22
C LEU A 412 -7.02 13.69 10.48
N LYS A 413 -8.16 13.01 10.66
CA LYS A 413 -9.42 13.39 10.04
C LYS A 413 -9.86 14.79 10.45
N ASN A 414 -9.81 15.08 11.75
CA ASN A 414 -10.18 16.40 12.29
C ASN A 414 -9.24 17.50 11.77
N GLU A 415 -7.94 17.22 11.69
CA GLU A 415 -6.95 18.17 11.18
C GLU A 415 -7.12 18.44 9.69
N LEU A 416 -7.35 17.40 8.88
CA LEU A 416 -7.66 17.58 7.45
C LEU A 416 -8.93 18.40 7.24
N GLN A 417 -9.96 18.15 8.05
CA GLN A 417 -11.18 18.96 8.02
C GLN A 417 -10.90 20.43 8.38
N LYS A 418 -10.11 20.68 9.42
CA LYS A 418 -9.74 22.03 9.84
C LYS A 418 -8.96 22.77 8.76
N LEU A 419 -7.92 22.14 8.20
CA LEU A 419 -7.11 22.73 7.12
C LEU A 419 -7.95 23.06 5.89
N ARG A 420 -8.92 22.21 5.54
CA ARG A 420 -9.86 22.49 4.46
C ARG A 420 -10.75 23.70 4.77
N GLN A 421 -11.31 23.79 5.97
CA GLN A 421 -12.13 24.93 6.38
C GLN A 421 -11.33 26.25 6.38
N GLU A 422 -10.07 26.22 6.82
CA GLU A 422 -9.17 27.37 6.77
C GLU A 422 -8.89 27.81 5.33
N GLN A 423 -8.70 26.86 4.40
CA GLN A 423 -8.52 27.15 2.97
C GLN A 423 -9.79 27.72 2.34
N GLU A 424 -10.96 27.14 2.63
CA GLU A 424 -12.25 27.65 2.15
C GLU A 424 -12.54 29.07 2.66
N ALA A 425 -12.23 29.35 3.93
CA ALA A 425 -12.37 30.70 4.49
C ALA A 425 -11.40 31.71 3.84
N ALA A 426 -10.17 31.28 3.55
CA ALA A 426 -9.18 32.12 2.87
C ALA A 426 -9.59 32.43 1.41
N GLU A 427 -10.13 31.46 0.68
CA GLU A 427 -10.68 31.65 -0.68
C GLU A 427 -11.85 32.64 -0.68
N GLN A 428 -12.72 32.60 0.34
CA GLN A 428 -13.85 33.53 0.48
C GLN A 428 -13.43 34.95 0.91
N ALA A 429 -12.32 35.08 1.64
CA ALA A 429 -11.79 36.36 2.09
C ALA A 429 -10.87 37.04 1.05
N ALA A 430 -10.43 36.33 0.01
CA ALA A 430 -9.62 36.91 -1.06
C ALA A 430 -10.49 37.89 -1.89
N PRO A 431 -10.10 39.18 -2.02
CA PRO A 431 -10.89 40.14 -2.78
C PRO A 431 -10.99 39.70 -4.24
N ALA A 432 -12.21 39.70 -4.78
CA ALA A 432 -12.45 39.55 -6.21
C ALA A 432 -11.69 40.67 -6.93
N ASN A 433 -10.55 40.33 -7.54
CA ASN A 433 -9.74 41.29 -8.27
C ASN A 433 -10.65 41.95 -9.33
N PRO A 434 -10.87 43.28 -9.31
CA PRO A 434 -11.67 43.92 -10.33
C PRO A 434 -10.95 43.72 -11.66
N GLN A 435 -11.62 43.02 -12.59
CA GLN A 435 -11.19 42.94 -13.97
C GLN A 435 -11.03 44.37 -14.49
N VAL A 436 -9.78 44.74 -14.80
CA VAL A 436 -9.46 46.00 -15.46
C VAL A 436 -10.12 45.96 -16.85
N PRO A 437 -10.91 46.97 -17.22
CA PRO A 437 -11.68 47.01 -18.47
C PRO A 437 -10.81 47.03 -19.73
#